data_AF-A0A969ABV0-F1
#
_entry.id   AF-A0A969ABV0-F1
#
_cell.length_a   1.000
_cell.length_b   1.000
_cell.length_c   1.000
_cell.angle_alpha   90.00
_cell.angle_beta   90.00
_cell.angle_gamma   90.00
#
_symmetry.space_group_name_H-M   'P 1'
#
loop_
_entity.id
_entity.type
_entity.pdbx_description
1 polymer ?
#
loop_
_entity_poly.entity_id
_entity_poly.type
_entity_poly.pdbx_seq_one_letter_code
_entity_poly.pdbx_strand_id
1 'polypeptide(L)'
;MDLFTPITPIEKQHKYFVYMTESGTCQPEIEVLQNWADGFIDRNGKFVKEFQTNFNSNFWELYLFACFKELGSKVDTSHETPDFLVSSQYGDFVAEAAIASHPEGFRPEWEKNDFSNFKKPSQKEILRLSVIRLEHSISKKFKKYRSHYSKLSHVKNKPFVICATPFDQPFFFTQDSLAIVKVLYGYEGVISDTDSNGNIRIIGDSYKYQAQKKPGFDVHLGLFTNPKMKEVSAIVFNNRATFSKLRALAKGDSKCQIVFGGFRKIDSENEIGISPFFEQRPDYKETLLDGLHILLNPFAENPLDTRIFENREIAIHNYDKETGEYISYLPHNFLLQRICYTISSEHEFQEFKQYINKQYKELEPEQWKEGELKEFGGSSGYVRKNHMAHYKGWTIVVSLDLIDDDWGSIALKKLCYSVVEFTKENSKGKYKSLLLNDFRSTKEEAFGAMKKKIDEFKVLS
;
A
#
# COMPACT_ATOMS: atom_id res chain seq x y z
N MET A 1 3.19 25.10 -19.66
CA MET A 1 1.77 24.68 -19.71
C MET A 1 1.01 25.42 -18.62
N ASP A 2 -0.13 26.04 -18.93
CA ASP A 2 -0.97 26.69 -17.91
C ASP A 2 -1.96 25.67 -17.32
N LEU A 3 -1.73 25.27 -16.06
CA LEU A 3 -2.53 24.27 -15.36
C LEU A 3 -3.69 24.87 -14.56
N PHE A 4 -3.59 26.13 -14.16
CA PHE A 4 -4.38 26.68 -13.06
C PHE A 4 -5.47 27.65 -13.53
N THR A 5 -5.40 28.16 -14.76
CA THR A 5 -6.53 28.88 -15.37
C THR A 5 -7.70 27.91 -15.60
N PRO A 6 -8.87 28.12 -14.97
CA PRO A 6 -10.02 27.24 -15.14
C PRO A 6 -10.50 27.20 -16.60
N ILE A 7 -10.58 26.01 -17.20
CA ILE A 7 -11.14 25.79 -18.55
C ILE A 7 -12.35 24.85 -18.54
N THR A 8 -12.76 24.41 -17.35
CA THR A 8 -13.91 23.54 -17.13
C THR A 8 -14.91 24.17 -16.16
N PRO A 9 -16.22 23.91 -16.30
CA PRO A 9 -17.22 24.36 -15.34
C PRO A 9 -16.92 23.86 -13.91
N ILE A 10 -17.18 24.69 -12.90
CA ILE A 10 -16.82 24.40 -11.49
C ILE A 10 -17.42 23.09 -10.98
N GLU A 11 -18.59 22.69 -11.47
CA GLU A 11 -19.28 21.46 -11.09
C GLU A 11 -18.59 20.19 -11.62
N LYS A 12 -17.75 20.35 -12.66
CA LYS A 12 -16.92 19.28 -13.24
C LYS A 12 -15.50 19.29 -12.69
N GLN A 13 -15.11 20.34 -11.97
CA GLN A 13 -13.78 20.44 -11.39
C GLN A 13 -13.65 19.51 -10.18
N HIS A 14 -12.47 18.94 -10.05
CA HIS A 14 -12.10 18.13 -8.91
C HIS A 14 -11.97 19.01 -7.66
N LYS A 15 -12.37 18.49 -6.48
CA LYS A 15 -12.35 19.29 -5.23
C LYS A 15 -10.97 19.86 -4.88
N TYR A 16 -9.90 19.10 -5.15
CA TYR A 16 -8.53 19.61 -4.96
C TYR A 16 -8.15 20.72 -5.94
N PHE A 17 -8.64 20.67 -7.18
CA PHE A 17 -8.41 21.76 -8.12
C PHE A 17 -9.08 23.03 -7.61
N VAL A 18 -10.37 22.95 -7.26
CA VAL A 18 -11.14 24.07 -6.69
C VAL A 18 -10.44 24.67 -5.48
N TYR A 19 -10.08 23.84 -4.49
CA TYR A 19 -9.39 24.28 -3.26
C TYR A 19 -8.05 24.95 -3.55
N MET A 20 -7.29 24.42 -4.50
CA MET A 20 -5.97 24.94 -4.84
C MET A 20 -6.05 26.27 -5.58
N THR A 21 -7.03 26.45 -6.48
CA THR A 21 -7.24 27.68 -7.24
C THR A 21 -8.03 28.76 -6.49
N GLU A 22 -8.48 28.46 -5.28
CA GLU A 22 -9.11 29.45 -4.41
C GLU A 22 -8.10 30.56 -4.07
N SER A 23 -8.53 31.82 -4.21
CA SER A 23 -7.65 32.99 -4.19
C SER A 23 -6.85 33.12 -2.90
N GLY A 24 -5.52 33.03 -3.04
CA GLY A 24 -4.55 33.24 -1.96
C GLY A 24 -4.46 32.08 -0.96
N THR A 25 -5.01 30.91 -1.26
CA THR A 25 -5.06 29.78 -0.32
C THR A 25 -3.84 28.86 -0.46
N CYS A 26 -3.38 28.61 -1.69
CA CYS A 26 -2.38 27.57 -2.00
C CYS A 26 -1.25 28.05 -2.93
N GLN A 27 -0.91 29.35 -2.92
CA GLN A 27 0.11 29.91 -3.84
C GLN A 27 1.48 29.19 -3.72
N PRO A 28 2.01 28.94 -2.51
CA PRO A 28 3.25 28.17 -2.37
C PRO A 28 3.19 26.74 -2.94
N GLU A 29 2.04 26.07 -2.81
CA GLU A 29 1.83 24.71 -3.33
C GLU A 29 1.68 24.70 -4.86
N ILE A 30 1.09 25.75 -5.44
CA ILE A 30 1.00 25.96 -6.89
C ILE A 30 2.41 26.07 -7.48
N GLU A 31 3.30 26.84 -6.86
CA GLU A 31 4.69 26.99 -7.31
C GLU A 31 5.44 25.65 -7.33
N VAL A 32 5.22 24.79 -6.33
CA VAL A 32 5.79 23.43 -6.32
C VAL A 32 5.30 22.63 -7.51
N LEU A 33 3.99 22.65 -7.80
CA LEU A 33 3.43 21.93 -8.95
C LEU A 33 3.89 22.50 -10.29
N GLN A 34 4.06 23.81 -10.41
CA GLN A 34 4.62 24.44 -11.61
C GLN A 34 6.05 23.94 -11.87
N ASN A 35 6.87 23.83 -10.81
CA ASN A 35 8.21 23.27 -10.92
C ASN A 35 8.19 21.78 -11.30
N TRP A 36 7.22 21.01 -10.80
CA TRP A 36 7.04 19.62 -11.22
C TRP A 36 6.67 19.54 -12.71
N ALA A 37 5.81 20.42 -13.19
CA ALA A 37 5.36 20.48 -14.57
C ALA A 37 6.38 21.10 -15.55
N ASP A 38 7.46 21.70 -15.07
CA ASP A 38 8.48 22.32 -15.92
C ASP A 38 9.15 21.29 -16.85
N GLY A 39 9.03 21.49 -18.16
CA GLY A 39 9.46 20.52 -19.18
C GLY A 39 8.48 19.37 -19.46
N PHE A 40 7.34 19.29 -18.76
CA PHE A 40 6.28 18.31 -19.06
C PHE A 40 5.51 18.74 -20.32
N ILE A 41 5.33 17.81 -21.26
CA ILE A 41 4.66 18.08 -22.55
C ILE A 41 3.24 17.48 -22.55
N ASP A 42 2.23 18.33 -22.72
CA ASP A 42 0.85 17.92 -22.99
C ASP A 42 0.72 17.46 -24.46
N ARG A 43 1.06 16.18 -24.69
CA ARG A 43 1.18 15.58 -26.03
C ARG A 43 -0.11 15.67 -26.85
N ASN A 44 -1.27 15.55 -26.21
CA ASN A 44 -2.58 15.45 -26.88
C ASN A 44 -3.52 16.64 -26.58
N GLY A 45 -3.04 17.67 -25.87
CA GLY A 45 -3.80 18.85 -25.50
C GLY A 45 -4.93 18.59 -24.49
N LYS A 46 -4.94 17.44 -23.81
CA LYS A 46 -5.98 17.07 -22.85
C LYS A 46 -5.51 17.18 -21.40
N PHE A 47 -4.20 17.23 -21.16
CA PHE A 47 -3.65 17.18 -19.81
C PHE A 47 -4.19 18.29 -18.92
N VAL A 48 -4.24 19.53 -19.41
CA VAL A 48 -4.78 20.67 -18.63
C VAL A 48 -6.22 20.42 -18.22
N LYS A 49 -7.06 19.96 -19.14
CA LYS A 49 -8.48 19.65 -18.85
C LYS A 49 -8.60 18.50 -17.85
N GLU A 50 -7.83 17.44 -18.05
CA GLU A 50 -7.85 16.26 -17.18
C GLU A 50 -7.26 16.55 -15.80
N PHE A 51 -6.29 17.44 -15.67
CA PHE A 51 -5.80 17.92 -14.39
C PHE A 51 -6.91 18.60 -13.57
N GLN A 52 -7.80 19.33 -14.23
CA GLN A 52 -8.94 20.00 -13.59
C GLN A 52 -10.04 19.03 -13.18
N THR A 53 -10.32 17.98 -13.96
CA THR A 53 -11.45 17.05 -13.69
C THR A 53 -11.03 15.75 -13.00
N ASN A 54 -9.80 15.29 -13.22
CA ASN A 54 -9.23 13.99 -12.83
C ASN A 54 -7.91 14.19 -12.07
N PHE A 55 -7.91 15.10 -11.09
CA PHE A 55 -6.72 15.61 -10.40
C PHE A 55 -5.73 14.54 -9.95
N ASN A 56 -6.16 13.50 -9.22
CA ASN A 56 -5.24 12.52 -8.63
C ASN A 56 -4.38 11.75 -9.66
N SER A 57 -4.91 11.47 -10.86
CA SER A 57 -4.13 10.79 -11.91
C SER A 57 -3.05 11.70 -12.48
N ASN A 58 -3.44 12.91 -12.87
CA ASN A 58 -2.53 13.90 -13.47
C ASN A 58 -1.52 14.42 -12.45
N PHE A 59 -1.92 14.58 -11.19
CA PHE A 59 -1.01 14.87 -10.07
C PHE A 59 0.08 13.80 -9.94
N TRP A 60 -0.30 12.52 -10.01
CA TRP A 60 0.64 11.41 -9.94
C TRP A 60 1.62 11.41 -11.12
N GLU A 61 1.15 11.72 -12.33
CA GLU A 61 2.02 11.86 -13.51
C GLU A 61 3.03 13.00 -13.37
N LEU A 62 2.60 14.18 -12.89
CA LEU A 62 3.52 15.30 -12.63
C LEU A 62 4.54 14.95 -11.54
N TYR A 63 4.10 14.29 -10.47
CA TYR A 63 4.98 13.84 -9.40
C TYR A 63 6.05 12.88 -9.93
N LEU A 64 5.66 11.86 -10.72
CA LEU A 64 6.58 10.90 -11.31
C LEU A 64 7.58 11.56 -12.25
N PHE A 65 7.11 12.46 -13.11
CA PHE A 65 7.98 13.20 -14.01
C PHE A 65 9.03 14.02 -13.23
N ALA A 66 8.61 14.71 -12.17
CA ALA A 66 9.52 15.42 -11.28
C ALA A 66 10.52 14.48 -10.60
N CYS A 67 10.07 13.31 -10.11
CA CYS A 67 10.96 12.31 -9.51
C CYS A 67 12.01 11.79 -10.50
N PHE A 68 11.62 11.50 -11.75
CA PHE A 68 12.59 11.03 -12.75
C PHE A 68 13.65 12.10 -13.05
N LYS A 69 13.26 13.38 -13.14
CA LYS A 69 14.22 14.49 -13.26
C LYS A 69 15.15 14.59 -12.04
N GLU A 70 14.61 14.49 -10.83
CA GLU A 70 15.35 14.53 -9.55
C GLU A 70 16.34 13.35 -9.38
N LEU A 71 16.05 12.23 -10.06
CA LEU A 71 16.94 11.07 -10.17
C LEU A 71 17.97 11.22 -11.31
N GLY A 72 18.07 12.39 -11.94
CA GLY A 72 19.00 12.67 -13.03
C GLY A 72 18.62 12.01 -14.36
N SER A 73 17.40 11.51 -14.49
CA SER A 73 16.91 10.86 -15.71
C SER A 73 16.30 11.86 -16.68
N LYS A 74 16.36 11.54 -17.96
CA LYS A 74 15.64 12.24 -19.03
C LYS A 74 14.37 11.49 -19.37
N VAL A 75 13.28 12.20 -19.59
CA VAL A 75 12.01 11.63 -20.01
C VAL A 75 11.78 11.98 -21.47
N ASP A 76 11.75 10.97 -22.33
CA ASP A 76 11.36 11.11 -23.72
C ASP A 76 9.83 11.18 -23.82
N THR A 77 9.36 12.21 -24.51
CA THR A 77 7.96 12.55 -24.72
C THR A 77 7.52 12.39 -26.18
N SER A 78 8.39 11.81 -27.03
CA SER A 78 8.11 11.54 -28.44
C SER A 78 7.00 10.50 -28.69
N HIS A 79 6.70 9.69 -27.67
CA HIS A 79 5.66 8.66 -27.72
C HIS A 79 4.57 8.93 -26.69
N GLU A 80 3.31 8.67 -27.03
CA GLU A 80 2.17 8.85 -26.10
C GLU A 80 2.01 7.73 -25.08
N THR A 81 2.57 6.54 -25.35
CA THR A 81 2.35 5.37 -24.49
C THR A 81 3.53 4.38 -24.55
N PRO A 82 3.96 3.74 -23.45
CA PRO A 82 3.57 4.00 -22.06
C PRO A 82 3.83 5.46 -21.62
N ASP A 83 3.25 5.86 -20.49
CA ASP A 83 3.24 7.28 -20.08
C ASP A 83 4.63 7.94 -20.07
N PHE A 84 5.68 7.17 -19.72
CA PHE A 84 7.07 7.65 -19.70
C PHE A 84 8.03 6.66 -20.37
N LEU A 85 8.88 7.18 -21.26
CA LEU A 85 10.12 6.52 -21.65
C LEU A 85 11.27 7.23 -20.94
N VAL A 86 11.93 6.54 -20.02
CA VAL A 86 12.91 7.13 -19.12
C VAL A 86 14.30 6.64 -19.49
N SER A 87 15.21 7.58 -19.71
CA SER A 87 16.64 7.33 -19.95
C SER A 87 17.45 7.77 -18.75
N SER A 88 18.18 6.82 -18.17
CA SER A 88 19.11 7.09 -17.07
C SER A 88 20.54 6.74 -17.44
N GLN A 89 21.49 7.14 -16.60
CA GLN A 89 22.90 6.78 -16.76
C GLN A 89 23.18 5.26 -16.66
N TYR A 90 22.25 4.48 -16.11
CA TYR A 90 22.40 3.03 -15.90
C TYR A 90 21.53 2.18 -16.83
N GLY A 91 20.71 2.81 -17.67
CA GLY A 91 19.85 2.14 -18.62
C GLY A 91 18.50 2.82 -18.82
N ASP A 92 17.85 2.47 -19.92
CA ASP A 92 16.51 2.94 -20.25
C ASP A 92 15.45 2.00 -19.65
N PHE A 93 14.30 2.56 -19.26
CA PHE A 93 13.12 1.80 -18.91
C PHE A 93 11.85 2.51 -19.36
N VAL A 94 10.75 1.77 -19.47
CA VAL A 94 9.43 2.35 -19.71
C VAL A 94 8.61 2.30 -18.43
N ALA A 95 7.91 3.39 -18.12
CA ALA A 95 7.09 3.51 -16.92
C ALA A 95 5.66 3.92 -17.26
N GLU A 96 4.70 3.33 -16.56
CA GLU A 96 3.27 3.59 -16.72
C GLU A 96 2.66 4.02 -15.38
N ALA A 97 2.02 5.19 -15.35
CA ALA A 97 1.35 5.72 -14.19
C ALA A 97 0.03 5.00 -13.93
N ALA A 98 -0.22 4.63 -12.67
CA ALA A 98 -1.41 3.95 -12.23
C ALA A 98 -1.85 4.48 -10.87
N ILE A 99 -3.13 4.87 -10.77
CA ILE A 99 -3.74 5.15 -9.48
C ILE A 99 -4.71 4.02 -9.12
N ALA A 100 -4.81 3.68 -7.84
CA ALA A 100 -5.87 2.86 -7.33
C ALA A 100 -6.97 3.78 -6.78
N SER A 101 -7.93 4.18 -7.62
CA SER A 101 -9.05 5.03 -7.20
C SER A 101 -10.08 4.26 -6.39
N HIS A 102 -10.87 4.99 -5.60
CA HIS A 102 -12.04 4.46 -4.90
C HIS A 102 -13.00 3.70 -5.85
N PRO A 103 -13.60 2.58 -5.41
CA PRO A 103 -14.67 1.93 -6.17
C PRO A 103 -15.92 2.81 -6.28
N GLU A 104 -16.77 2.49 -7.25
CA GLU A 104 -18.04 3.19 -7.44
C GLU A 104 -18.94 3.09 -6.18
N GLY A 105 -19.40 4.25 -5.70
CA GLY A 105 -20.22 4.37 -4.49
C GLY A 105 -19.44 4.31 -3.18
N PHE A 106 -18.13 4.11 -3.20
CA PHE A 106 -17.27 4.22 -2.02
C PHE A 106 -16.82 5.66 -1.82
N ARG A 107 -16.43 5.98 -0.59
CA ARG A 107 -16.00 7.34 -0.23
C ARG A 107 -14.66 7.67 -0.92
N PRO A 108 -14.57 8.77 -1.68
CA PRO A 108 -13.31 9.20 -2.28
C PRO A 108 -12.35 9.77 -1.24
N GLU A 109 -11.04 9.71 -1.51
CA GLU A 109 -10.04 10.05 -0.50
C GLU A 109 -10.04 11.51 -0.06
N TRP A 110 -10.44 12.44 -0.93
CA TRP A 110 -10.49 13.86 -0.62
C TRP A 110 -11.64 14.26 0.34
N GLU A 111 -12.56 13.35 0.67
CA GLU A 111 -13.64 13.60 1.63
C GLU A 111 -13.26 13.17 3.06
N LYS A 112 -12.36 13.94 3.69
CA LYS A 112 -11.76 13.64 5.01
C LYS A 112 -12.52 14.25 6.20
N ASN A 113 -13.37 15.25 5.97
CA ASN A 113 -13.79 16.23 6.99
C ASN A 113 -15.11 15.93 7.72
N ASP A 114 -15.82 14.85 7.41
CA ASP A 114 -17.09 14.51 8.06
C ASP A 114 -16.88 13.74 9.38
N PHE A 115 -16.08 14.29 10.30
CA PHE A 115 -15.74 13.61 11.57
C PHE A 115 -16.92 13.47 12.52
N SER A 116 -17.98 14.26 12.36
CA SER A 116 -19.14 14.25 13.26
C SER A 116 -19.99 12.98 13.11
N ASN A 117 -20.10 12.42 11.91
CA ASN A 117 -20.91 11.22 11.63
C ASN A 117 -20.14 10.06 10.97
N PHE A 118 -18.85 10.23 10.66
CA PHE A 118 -18.05 9.17 10.06
C PHE A 118 -17.44 8.23 11.10
N LYS A 119 -17.92 6.99 11.11
CA LYS A 119 -17.18 5.90 11.74
C LYS A 119 -15.91 5.64 10.93
N LYS A 120 -14.75 6.08 11.45
CA LYS A 120 -13.46 5.81 10.82
C LYS A 120 -13.28 4.28 10.63
N PRO A 121 -13.02 3.81 9.40
CA PRO A 121 -12.70 2.42 9.15
C PRO A 121 -11.50 1.98 9.99
N SER A 122 -11.53 0.75 10.46
CA SER A 122 -10.38 0.14 11.12
C SER A 122 -9.19 0.05 10.15
N GLN A 123 -7.97 0.00 10.70
CA GLN A 123 -6.76 -0.20 9.88
C GLN A 123 -6.84 -1.48 9.03
N LYS A 124 -7.53 -2.53 9.51
CA LYS A 124 -7.76 -3.79 8.78
C LYS A 124 -8.64 -3.57 7.55
N GLU A 125 -9.70 -2.77 7.66
CA GLU A 125 -10.59 -2.44 6.54
C GLU A 125 -9.89 -1.54 5.52
N ILE A 126 -9.16 -0.52 5.98
CA ILE A 126 -8.35 0.35 5.11
C ILE A 126 -7.37 -0.51 4.31
N LEU A 127 -6.57 -1.33 5.00
CA LEU A 127 -5.58 -2.20 4.39
C LEU A 127 -6.20 -3.16 3.36
N ARG A 128 -7.34 -3.79 3.69
CA ARG A 128 -8.03 -4.73 2.79
C ARG A 128 -8.53 -4.03 1.52
N LEU A 129 -9.13 -2.84 1.63
CA LEU A 129 -9.58 -2.11 0.44
C LEU A 129 -8.39 -1.69 -0.42
N SER A 130 -7.33 -1.13 0.17
CA SER A 130 -6.13 -0.73 -0.57
C SER A 130 -5.48 -1.92 -1.29
N VAL A 131 -5.39 -3.10 -0.66
CA VAL A 131 -4.90 -4.34 -1.29
C VAL A 131 -5.72 -4.69 -2.54
N ILE A 132 -7.05 -4.71 -2.43
CA ILE A 132 -7.95 -5.06 -3.55
C ILE A 132 -7.80 -4.05 -4.70
N ARG A 133 -7.67 -2.75 -4.38
CA ARG A 133 -7.63 -1.69 -5.39
C ARG A 133 -6.27 -1.58 -6.06
N LEU A 134 -5.18 -1.76 -5.31
CA LEU A 134 -3.83 -1.83 -5.87
C LEU A 134 -3.66 -3.04 -6.77
N GLU A 135 -4.06 -4.24 -6.33
CA GLU A 135 -4.05 -5.45 -7.17
C GLU A 135 -4.77 -5.20 -8.49
N HIS A 136 -6.00 -4.68 -8.43
CA HIS A 136 -6.79 -4.41 -9.63
C HIS A 136 -6.09 -3.43 -10.59
N SER A 137 -5.50 -2.35 -10.06
CA SER A 137 -4.82 -1.33 -10.87
C SER A 137 -3.57 -1.89 -11.56
N ILE A 138 -2.74 -2.63 -10.81
CA ILE A 138 -1.53 -3.28 -11.32
C ILE A 138 -1.89 -4.33 -12.37
N SER A 139 -2.82 -5.23 -12.06
CA SER A 139 -3.32 -6.25 -12.99
C SER A 139 -3.89 -5.65 -14.27
N LYS A 140 -4.55 -4.48 -14.20
CA LYS A 140 -5.05 -3.77 -15.39
C LYS A 140 -3.90 -3.26 -16.27
N LYS A 141 -2.87 -2.64 -15.69
CA LYS A 141 -1.70 -2.14 -16.46
C LYS A 141 -0.88 -3.29 -17.04
N PHE A 142 -0.70 -4.37 -16.30
CA PHE A 142 -0.07 -5.57 -16.80
C PHE A 142 -0.81 -6.17 -18.01
N LYS A 143 -2.15 -6.28 -17.94
CA LYS A 143 -2.96 -6.71 -19.09
C LYS A 143 -2.79 -5.78 -20.30
N LYS A 144 -2.74 -4.46 -20.08
CA LYS A 144 -2.51 -3.46 -21.13
C LYS A 144 -1.11 -3.62 -21.76
N TYR A 145 -0.10 -3.95 -20.97
CA TYR A 145 1.23 -4.26 -21.50
C TYR A 145 1.20 -5.46 -22.45
N ARG A 146 0.61 -6.58 -22.01
CA ARG A 146 0.51 -7.79 -22.83
C ARG A 146 -0.31 -7.60 -24.09
N SER A 147 -1.44 -6.89 -24.02
CA SER A 147 -2.33 -6.73 -25.17
C SER A 147 -1.85 -5.65 -26.14
N HIS A 148 -1.10 -4.65 -25.67
CA HIS A 148 -0.75 -3.46 -26.44
C HIS A 148 0.74 -3.08 -26.36
N TYR A 149 1.27 -2.71 -25.18
CA TYR A 149 2.59 -2.06 -25.10
C TYR A 149 3.75 -2.92 -25.59
N SER A 150 3.71 -4.22 -25.32
CA SER A 150 4.71 -5.20 -25.77
C SER A 150 4.90 -5.24 -27.30
N LYS A 151 3.95 -4.74 -28.08
CA LYS A 151 4.01 -4.70 -29.55
C LYS A 151 4.75 -3.46 -30.08
N LEU A 152 4.98 -2.45 -29.24
CA LEU A 152 5.59 -1.18 -29.63
C LEU A 152 7.10 -1.30 -29.70
N SER A 153 7.71 -0.76 -30.76
CA SER A 153 9.16 -0.86 -31.00
C SER A 153 9.98 -0.21 -29.89
N HIS A 154 9.54 0.94 -29.36
CA HIS A 154 10.23 1.67 -28.30
C HIS A 154 10.09 1.04 -26.90
N VAL A 155 9.27 0.00 -26.74
CA VAL A 155 9.05 -0.75 -25.48
C VAL A 155 9.86 -2.06 -25.43
N LYS A 156 10.14 -2.68 -26.58
CA LYS A 156 10.77 -4.00 -26.65
C LYS A 156 12.13 -4.01 -25.92
N ASN A 157 12.40 -5.11 -25.22
CA ASN A 157 13.65 -5.37 -24.49
C ASN A 157 14.02 -4.32 -23.45
N LYS A 158 13.04 -3.54 -22.95
CA LYS A 158 13.23 -2.59 -21.86
C LYS A 158 12.53 -3.08 -20.60
N PRO A 159 13.04 -2.76 -19.41
CA PRO A 159 12.31 -2.94 -18.18
C PRO A 159 10.97 -2.19 -18.22
N PHE A 160 9.91 -2.87 -17.80
CA PHE A 160 8.58 -2.27 -17.70
C PHE A 160 8.22 -2.05 -16.23
N VAL A 161 8.06 -0.78 -15.87
CA VAL A 161 7.81 -0.33 -14.51
C VAL A 161 6.37 0.18 -14.41
N ILE A 162 5.61 -0.30 -13.43
CA ILE A 162 4.30 0.27 -13.13
C ILE A 162 4.46 1.20 -11.93
N CYS A 163 4.11 2.47 -12.09
CA CYS A 163 4.16 3.45 -11.02
C CYS A 163 2.78 3.55 -10.36
N ALA A 164 2.60 2.93 -9.19
CA ALA A 164 1.30 2.80 -8.51
C ALA A 164 1.17 3.69 -7.27
N THR A 165 -0.02 4.26 -7.03
CA THR A 165 -0.32 4.97 -5.77
C THR A 165 -1.77 4.75 -5.30
N PRO A 166 -2.06 4.64 -3.98
CA PRO A 166 -3.35 4.18 -3.49
C PRO A 166 -4.33 5.31 -3.14
N PHE A 167 -4.91 5.99 -4.12
CA PHE A 167 -5.97 7.01 -3.88
C PHE A 167 -7.37 6.38 -3.63
N ASP A 168 -7.44 5.26 -2.89
CA ASP A 168 -8.62 4.39 -2.89
C ASP A 168 -9.70 4.76 -1.87
N GLN A 169 -9.36 5.54 -0.85
CA GLN A 169 -10.27 5.91 0.25
C GLN A 169 -9.63 6.95 1.18
N PRO A 170 -10.38 7.64 2.05
CA PRO A 170 -9.78 8.47 3.09
C PRO A 170 -8.84 7.66 3.98
N PHE A 171 -7.76 8.30 4.45
CA PHE A 171 -6.74 7.66 5.29
C PHE A 171 -5.99 6.50 4.63
N PHE A 172 -6.07 6.32 3.31
CA PHE A 172 -5.27 5.31 2.58
C PHE A 172 -3.77 5.36 2.90
N PHE A 173 -3.24 6.50 3.35
CA PHE A 173 -1.82 6.67 3.66
C PHE A 173 -1.43 6.02 5.00
N THR A 174 -2.37 5.55 5.83
CA THR A 174 -2.07 4.90 7.12
C THR A 174 -1.67 3.42 6.99
N GLN A 175 -1.72 2.85 5.78
CA GLN A 175 -1.24 1.47 5.50
C GLN A 175 0.27 1.39 5.22
N ASP A 176 0.96 2.53 5.14
CA ASP A 176 2.40 2.61 4.81
C ASP A 176 2.74 1.96 3.48
N SER A 177 3.57 0.92 3.45
CA SER A 177 3.79 0.09 2.27
C SER A 177 3.13 -1.28 2.39
N LEU A 178 2.42 -1.57 3.49
CA LEU A 178 1.96 -2.92 3.77
C LEU A 178 0.93 -3.41 2.76
N ALA A 179 0.06 -2.53 2.22
CA ALA A 179 -0.90 -2.92 1.21
C ALA A 179 -0.20 -3.37 -0.09
N ILE A 180 0.78 -2.59 -0.57
CA ILE A 180 1.50 -2.92 -1.80
C ILE A 180 2.42 -4.14 -1.60
N VAL A 181 3.06 -4.26 -0.43
CA VAL A 181 3.89 -5.41 -0.06
C VAL A 181 3.05 -6.70 -0.03
N LYS A 182 1.83 -6.67 0.53
CA LYS A 182 0.89 -7.79 0.47
C LYS A 182 0.55 -8.17 -0.97
N VAL A 183 0.21 -7.19 -1.81
CA VAL A 183 -0.15 -7.43 -3.21
C VAL A 183 0.99 -8.11 -3.97
N LEU A 184 2.23 -7.64 -3.80
CA LEU A 184 3.36 -8.13 -4.59
C LEU A 184 4.00 -9.40 -4.01
N TYR A 185 4.13 -9.50 -2.70
CA TYR A 185 4.93 -10.57 -2.06
C TYR A 185 4.10 -11.48 -1.16
N GLY A 186 2.80 -11.20 -0.96
CA GLY A 186 1.95 -11.94 -0.03
C GLY A 186 2.29 -11.71 1.45
N TYR A 187 3.36 -10.97 1.75
CA TYR A 187 3.84 -10.73 3.11
C TYR A 187 2.81 -9.95 3.93
N GLU A 188 2.36 -10.55 5.01
CA GLU A 188 1.27 -10.03 5.83
C GLU A 188 1.74 -9.14 6.98
N GLY A 189 2.91 -9.46 7.56
CA GLY A 189 3.49 -8.78 8.70
C GLY A 189 4.23 -9.73 9.63
N VAL A 190 4.90 -9.14 10.62
CA VAL A 190 5.59 -9.90 11.67
C VAL A 190 4.59 -10.53 12.65
N ILE A 191 4.94 -11.69 13.16
CA ILE A 191 4.31 -12.29 14.34
C ILE A 191 5.15 -11.85 15.54
N SER A 192 4.49 -11.26 16.52
CA SER A 192 5.15 -10.76 17.73
C SER A 192 4.48 -11.28 18.99
N ASP A 193 5.26 -11.45 20.04
CA ASP A 193 4.79 -11.73 21.39
C ASP A 193 5.30 -10.66 22.37
N THR A 194 4.69 -10.58 23.55
CA THR A 194 5.13 -9.68 24.63
C THR A 194 5.79 -10.53 25.72
N ASP A 195 7.04 -10.22 26.05
CA ASP A 195 7.74 -10.91 27.12
C ASP A 195 7.23 -10.50 28.53
N SER A 196 7.74 -11.17 29.56
CA SER A 196 7.34 -10.93 30.96
C SER A 196 7.57 -9.49 31.44
N ASN A 197 8.44 -8.73 30.76
CA ASN A 197 8.76 -7.35 31.09
C ASN A 197 7.94 -6.34 30.27
N GLY A 198 7.03 -6.82 29.40
CA GLY A 198 6.23 -5.97 28.54
C GLY A 198 6.89 -5.62 27.20
N ASN A 199 8.07 -6.17 26.90
CA ASN A 199 8.77 -5.86 25.65
C ASN A 199 8.23 -6.71 24.50
N ILE A 200 8.06 -6.09 23.34
CA ILE A 200 7.62 -6.77 22.12
C ILE A 200 8.82 -7.51 21.52
N ARG A 201 8.66 -8.80 21.24
CA ARG A 201 9.63 -9.65 20.54
C ARG A 201 9.04 -10.14 19.23
N ILE A 202 9.79 -10.05 18.15
CA ILE A 202 9.43 -10.66 16.87
C ILE A 202 9.78 -12.15 16.97
N ILE A 203 8.79 -13.01 16.73
CA ILE A 203 8.92 -14.48 16.84
C ILE A 203 8.72 -15.18 15.50
N GLY A 204 8.46 -14.42 14.44
CA GLY A 204 8.23 -14.94 13.11
C GLY A 204 7.53 -13.95 12.19
N ASP A 205 6.95 -14.47 11.11
CA ASP A 205 6.26 -13.73 10.07
C ASP A 205 5.06 -14.49 9.50
N SER A 206 4.18 -13.77 8.81
CA SER A 206 2.99 -14.32 8.19
C SER A 206 2.89 -13.90 6.74
N TYR A 207 2.30 -14.76 5.91
CA TYR A 207 1.94 -14.45 4.54
C TYR A 207 0.49 -14.84 4.29
N LYS A 208 -0.17 -14.08 3.41
CA LYS A 208 -1.54 -14.29 2.95
C LYS A 208 -1.61 -13.99 1.46
N TYR A 209 -1.90 -15.02 0.65
CA TYR A 209 -1.89 -14.91 -0.82
C TYR A 209 -3.26 -14.61 -1.44
N GLN A 210 -4.25 -14.29 -0.61
CA GLN A 210 -5.62 -13.99 -1.05
C GLN A 210 -6.21 -12.85 -0.21
N ALA A 211 -7.03 -12.01 -0.82
CA ALA A 211 -7.87 -11.06 -0.11
C ALA A 211 -9.31 -11.13 -0.61
N GLN A 212 -10.27 -11.31 0.29
CA GLN A 212 -11.66 -11.38 -0.11
C GLN A 212 -12.18 -10.02 -0.55
N LYS A 213 -12.72 -9.91 -1.76
CA LYS A 213 -13.37 -8.68 -2.24
C LYS A 213 -14.85 -8.64 -1.87
N LYS A 214 -15.52 -9.79 -1.95
CA LYS A 214 -16.90 -10.03 -1.53
C LYS A 214 -17.06 -11.52 -1.19
N PRO A 215 -18.09 -11.93 -0.45
CA PRO A 215 -18.28 -13.34 -0.10
C PRO A 215 -18.16 -14.26 -1.31
N GLY A 216 -17.30 -15.28 -1.19
CA GLY A 216 -17.03 -16.25 -2.26
C GLY A 216 -16.16 -15.76 -3.43
N PHE A 217 -15.59 -14.55 -3.36
CA PHE A 217 -14.69 -14.03 -4.39
C PHE A 217 -13.44 -13.38 -3.80
N ASP A 218 -12.31 -14.06 -3.98
CA ASP A 218 -10.99 -13.64 -3.52
C ASP A 218 -10.15 -13.11 -4.70
N VAL A 219 -9.40 -12.03 -4.45
CA VAL A 219 -8.31 -11.61 -5.35
C VAL A 219 -7.03 -12.33 -4.95
N HIS A 220 -6.21 -12.68 -5.95
CA HIS A 220 -4.93 -13.36 -5.74
C HIS A 220 -3.83 -12.33 -5.50
N LEU A 221 -2.98 -12.58 -4.50
CA LEU A 221 -1.85 -11.76 -4.12
C LEU A 221 -0.53 -12.50 -4.37
N GLY A 222 0.60 -11.90 -4.00
CA GLY A 222 1.91 -12.47 -4.28
C GLY A 222 2.28 -12.39 -5.76
N LEU A 223 1.95 -11.28 -6.44
CA LEU A 223 2.13 -11.12 -7.88
C LEU A 223 3.61 -11.30 -8.34
N PHE A 224 4.58 -11.05 -7.46
CA PHE A 224 6.02 -11.18 -7.67
C PHE A 224 6.65 -12.38 -6.95
N THR A 225 5.84 -13.36 -6.54
CA THR A 225 6.30 -14.62 -5.93
C THR A 225 6.44 -15.76 -6.94
N ASN A 226 6.12 -15.52 -8.21
CA ASN A 226 6.15 -16.50 -9.29
C ASN A 226 6.27 -15.81 -10.67
N PRO A 227 6.60 -16.54 -11.76
CA PRO A 227 6.88 -15.93 -13.07
C PRO A 227 5.65 -15.49 -13.87
N LYS A 228 4.42 -15.52 -13.32
CA LYS A 228 3.20 -15.15 -14.07
C LYS A 228 3.20 -13.70 -14.57
N MET A 229 3.91 -12.81 -13.88
CA MET A 229 4.05 -11.39 -14.20
C MET A 229 5.50 -11.01 -14.59
N LYS A 230 6.26 -11.95 -15.18
CA LYS A 230 7.67 -11.74 -15.56
C LYS A 230 7.91 -10.52 -16.47
N GLU A 231 6.91 -10.03 -17.17
CA GLU A 231 7.05 -8.85 -18.03
C GLU A 231 7.12 -7.54 -17.25
N VAL A 232 6.67 -7.50 -15.98
CA VAL A 232 6.80 -6.32 -15.12
C VAL A 232 8.11 -6.44 -14.34
N SER A 233 8.96 -5.43 -14.44
CA SER A 233 10.29 -5.42 -13.83
C SER A 233 10.28 -4.95 -12.39
N ALA A 234 9.47 -3.92 -12.10
CA ALA A 234 9.33 -3.35 -10.77
C ALA A 234 8.03 -2.55 -10.66
N ILE A 235 7.65 -2.24 -9.42
CA ILE A 235 6.66 -1.22 -9.08
C ILE A 235 7.38 -0.04 -8.43
N VAL A 236 7.07 1.18 -8.88
CA VAL A 236 7.39 2.41 -8.15
C VAL A 236 6.16 2.81 -7.36
N PHE A 237 6.29 3.05 -6.07
CA PHE A 237 5.15 3.33 -5.20
C PHE A 237 5.43 4.47 -4.23
N ASN A 238 4.48 5.41 -4.09
CA ASN A 238 4.54 6.41 -3.03
C ASN A 238 3.12 6.75 -2.57
N ASN A 239 2.83 6.49 -1.29
CA ASN A 239 1.54 6.83 -0.66
C ASN A 239 1.58 8.18 0.11
N ARG A 240 2.73 8.86 0.13
CA ARG A 240 2.95 10.20 0.69
C ARG A 240 2.88 11.30 -0.36
N ALA A 241 2.98 10.95 -1.64
CA ALA A 241 2.76 11.82 -2.80
C ALA A 241 1.28 12.22 -2.92
N THR A 242 0.83 13.08 -2.01
CA THR A 242 -0.51 13.65 -1.95
C THR A 242 -0.43 15.17 -1.96
N PHE A 243 -1.55 15.88 -1.87
CA PHE A 243 -1.54 17.34 -1.67
C PHE A 243 -0.65 17.76 -0.48
N SER A 244 -0.56 16.93 0.56
CA SER A 244 0.30 17.20 1.70
C SER A 244 1.79 17.21 1.33
N LYS A 245 2.22 16.53 0.25
CA LYS A 245 3.61 16.60 -0.25
C LYS A 245 3.91 17.99 -0.82
N LEU A 246 2.97 18.61 -1.53
CA LEU A 246 3.11 20.00 -1.99
C LEU A 246 3.35 20.93 -0.80
N ARG A 247 2.52 20.80 0.24
CA ARG A 247 2.65 21.59 1.47
C ARG A 247 3.99 21.42 2.18
N ALA A 248 4.56 20.22 2.11
CA ALA A 248 5.86 19.90 2.72
C ALA A 248 7.03 20.52 1.93
N LEU A 249 6.93 20.58 0.60
CA LEU A 249 7.98 21.12 -0.28
C LEU A 249 7.84 22.62 -0.55
N ALA A 250 6.66 23.17 -0.28
CA ALA A 250 6.35 24.56 -0.53
C ALA A 250 7.20 25.48 0.35
N LYS A 251 7.69 26.57 -0.26
CA LYS A 251 8.48 27.61 0.39
C LYS A 251 7.64 28.88 0.54
N GLY A 252 7.91 29.70 1.55
CA GLY A 252 7.15 30.92 1.85
C GLY A 252 6.04 30.73 2.88
N ASP A 253 5.29 31.80 3.15
CA ASP A 253 4.25 31.80 4.15
C ASP A 253 2.94 31.24 3.58
N SER A 254 2.31 30.32 4.32
CA SER A 254 0.94 29.90 4.03
C SER A 254 -0.02 30.74 4.87
N LYS A 255 -1.23 31.00 4.38
CA LYS A 255 -2.29 31.64 5.19
C LYS A 255 -2.61 30.83 6.46
N CYS A 256 -2.43 29.51 6.41
CA CYS A 256 -2.70 28.63 7.53
C CYS A 256 -1.41 28.09 8.11
N GLN A 257 -1.38 27.85 9.42
CA GLN A 257 -0.29 27.11 10.03
C GLN A 257 -0.37 25.63 9.60
N ILE A 258 0.75 25.08 9.15
CA ILE A 258 0.85 23.70 8.69
C ILE A 258 1.80 22.95 9.62
N VAL A 259 1.30 21.87 10.21
CA VAL A 259 2.05 20.98 11.09
C VAL A 259 2.07 19.58 10.51
N PHE A 260 3.22 18.93 10.57
CA PHE A 260 3.41 17.56 10.15
C PHE A 260 3.75 16.69 11.35
N GLY A 261 3.11 15.52 11.42
CA GLY A 261 3.41 14.52 12.43
C GLY A 261 3.58 13.15 11.79
N GLY A 262 4.42 12.30 12.35
CA GLY A 262 4.66 10.99 11.77
C GLY A 262 5.83 10.26 12.38
N PHE A 263 6.40 9.36 11.58
CA PHE A 263 7.48 8.47 12.01
C PHE A 263 8.52 8.32 10.90
N ARG A 264 9.79 8.30 11.29
CA ARG A 264 10.94 7.99 10.42
C ARG A 264 11.64 6.73 10.92
N LYS A 265 12.21 5.94 9.99
CA LYS A 265 13.10 4.83 10.36
C LYS A 265 14.42 5.40 10.87
N ILE A 266 14.89 4.88 12.00
CA ILE A 266 16.24 5.11 12.49
C ILE A 266 17.03 3.82 12.28
N ASP A 267 18.19 3.98 11.66
CA ASP A 267 19.15 2.90 11.44
C ASP A 267 20.54 3.51 11.45
N SER A 268 21.15 3.51 12.63
CA SER A 268 22.43 4.13 12.92
C SER A 268 23.23 3.18 13.79
N GLU A 269 24.53 3.43 13.94
CA GLU A 269 25.41 2.62 14.78
C GLU A 269 24.92 2.51 16.24
N ASN A 270 24.18 3.51 16.73
CA ASN A 270 23.73 3.59 18.12
C ASN A 270 22.28 3.13 18.34
N GLU A 271 21.45 3.18 17.30
CA GLU A 271 20.01 2.95 17.42
C GLU A 271 19.42 2.42 16.12
N ILE A 272 18.59 1.39 16.24
CA ILE A 272 17.74 0.86 15.17
C ILE A 272 16.30 0.88 15.69
N GLY A 273 15.41 1.54 14.96
CA GLY A 273 14.03 1.69 15.40
C GLY A 273 13.23 2.69 14.60
N ILE A 274 12.31 3.36 15.30
CA ILE A 274 11.38 4.32 14.71
C ILE A 274 11.39 5.58 15.58
N SER A 275 11.68 6.73 14.97
CA SER A 275 11.60 8.03 15.65
C SER A 275 10.29 8.73 15.29
N PRO A 276 9.46 9.12 16.26
CA PRO A 276 8.35 10.02 16.00
C PRO A 276 8.87 11.43 15.69
N PHE A 277 8.09 12.22 14.95
CA PHE A 277 8.31 13.66 14.78
C PHE A 277 6.98 14.40 14.81
N PHE A 278 7.02 15.67 15.22
CA PHE A 278 5.91 16.61 15.17
C PHE A 278 6.46 18.02 14.98
N GLU A 279 6.42 18.52 13.76
CA GLU A 279 7.18 19.70 13.32
C GLU A 279 6.29 20.63 12.50
N GLN A 280 6.47 21.94 12.68
CA GLN A 280 5.74 22.96 11.92
C GLN A 280 6.56 23.40 10.71
N ARG A 281 5.91 23.89 9.65
CA ARG A 281 6.60 24.67 8.60
C ARG A 281 7.07 26.03 9.19
N PRO A 282 8.32 26.47 8.95
CA PRO A 282 9.29 25.96 7.97
C PRO A 282 10.29 24.92 8.49
N ASP A 283 10.21 24.53 9.76
CA ASP A 283 11.18 23.62 10.40
C ASP A 283 11.11 22.21 9.83
N TYR A 284 9.90 21.72 9.52
CA TYR A 284 9.70 20.43 8.87
C TYR A 284 10.40 20.36 7.51
N LYS A 285 11.23 19.33 7.31
CA LYS A 285 11.92 19.05 6.04
C LYS A 285 11.56 17.68 5.48
N GLU A 286 11.33 17.67 4.17
CA GLU A 286 11.10 16.49 3.36
C GLU A 286 11.62 16.77 1.94
N THR A 287 12.07 15.73 1.25
CA THR A 287 12.49 15.76 -0.14
C THR A 287 11.35 15.33 -1.07
N LEU A 288 11.56 15.46 -2.38
CA LEU A 288 10.61 14.95 -3.36
C LEU A 288 10.46 13.42 -3.26
N LEU A 289 11.55 12.71 -2.99
CA LEU A 289 11.62 11.24 -3.01
C LEU A 289 11.28 10.58 -1.67
N ASP A 290 11.20 11.34 -0.57
CA ASP A 290 10.77 10.81 0.72
C ASP A 290 9.46 10.01 0.61
N GLY A 291 9.47 8.81 1.20
CA GLY A 291 8.35 7.86 1.16
C GLY A 291 8.19 7.10 -0.17
N LEU A 292 9.17 7.19 -1.08
CA LEU A 292 9.18 6.43 -2.33
C LEU A 292 9.71 5.01 -2.09
N HIS A 293 9.05 4.04 -2.70
CA HIS A 293 9.36 2.62 -2.62
C HIS A 293 9.59 2.07 -4.03
N ILE A 294 10.64 1.27 -4.19
CA ILE A 294 10.92 0.48 -5.40
C ILE A 294 10.73 -0.99 -5.03
N LEU A 295 9.73 -1.64 -5.61
CA LEU A 295 9.41 -3.04 -5.33
C LEU A 295 9.77 -3.88 -6.55
N LEU A 296 10.83 -4.67 -6.43
CA LEU A 296 11.42 -5.43 -7.54
C LEU A 296 10.65 -6.72 -7.79
N ASN A 297 10.49 -7.08 -9.07
CA ASN A 297 10.06 -8.41 -9.45
C ASN A 297 11.31 -9.28 -9.68
N PRO A 298 11.62 -10.24 -8.79
CA PRO A 298 12.78 -11.08 -8.97
C PRO A 298 12.62 -11.99 -10.22
N PHE A 299 11.39 -12.26 -10.68
CA PHE A 299 11.11 -13.07 -11.88
C PHE A 299 11.06 -12.25 -13.18
N ALA A 300 11.51 -10.99 -13.17
CA ALA A 300 11.46 -10.12 -14.34
C ALA A 300 12.28 -10.67 -15.53
N GLU A 301 11.71 -10.62 -16.74
CA GLU A 301 12.38 -10.96 -17.99
C GLU A 301 13.41 -9.90 -18.38
N ASN A 302 13.11 -8.63 -18.12
CA ASN A 302 14.03 -7.50 -18.27
C ASN A 302 14.15 -6.78 -16.91
N PRO A 303 15.07 -7.18 -16.01
CA PRO A 303 15.18 -6.59 -14.68
C PRO A 303 15.48 -5.09 -14.72
N LEU A 304 14.92 -4.34 -13.76
CA LEU A 304 15.23 -2.92 -13.59
C LEU A 304 16.58 -2.76 -12.88
N ASP A 305 17.46 -1.93 -13.42
CA ASP A 305 18.70 -1.54 -12.74
C ASP A 305 18.40 -0.56 -11.60
N THR A 306 18.85 -0.89 -10.39
CA THR A 306 18.51 -0.13 -9.18
C THR A 306 19.47 0.98 -8.84
N ARG A 307 20.60 1.12 -9.55
CA ARG A 307 21.67 2.06 -9.18
C ARG A 307 21.24 3.53 -9.21
N ILE A 308 20.17 3.86 -9.95
CA ILE A 308 19.59 5.22 -9.90
C ILE A 308 18.90 5.54 -8.58
N PHE A 309 18.49 4.52 -7.81
CA PHE A 309 17.76 4.67 -6.54
C PHE A 309 18.66 4.47 -5.31
N GLU A 310 19.88 3.96 -5.50
CA GLU A 310 20.85 3.75 -4.43
C GLU A 310 21.35 5.07 -3.84
N ASN A 311 21.72 5.05 -2.55
CA ASN A 311 22.16 6.23 -1.79
C ASN A 311 21.16 7.40 -1.79
N ARG A 312 19.87 7.07 -1.90
CA ARG A 312 18.75 8.02 -1.76
C ARG A 312 17.87 7.61 -0.58
N GLU A 313 16.97 8.50 -0.21
CA GLU A 313 15.90 8.35 0.77
C GLU A 313 14.76 7.40 0.31
N ILE A 314 15.09 6.40 -0.51
CA ILE A 314 14.17 5.49 -1.19
C ILE A 314 14.27 4.09 -0.56
N ALA A 315 13.12 3.47 -0.29
CA ALA A 315 13.06 2.10 0.16
C ALA A 315 13.10 1.12 -1.03
N ILE A 316 13.86 0.03 -0.90
CA ILE A 316 13.94 -1.04 -1.90
C ILE A 316 13.38 -2.32 -1.30
N HIS A 317 12.49 -2.97 -2.04
CA HIS A 317 11.83 -4.20 -1.66
C HIS A 317 12.12 -5.28 -2.69
N ASN A 318 12.29 -6.51 -2.23
CA ASN A 318 12.53 -7.66 -3.07
C ASN A 318 11.92 -8.94 -2.46
N TYR A 319 12.03 -10.03 -3.19
CA TYR A 319 11.61 -11.36 -2.75
C TYR A 319 12.67 -12.38 -3.15
N ASP A 320 13.11 -13.17 -2.20
CA ASP A 320 14.08 -14.24 -2.43
C ASP A 320 13.35 -15.45 -3.02
N LYS A 321 13.81 -15.92 -4.18
CA LYS A 321 13.19 -17.05 -4.88
C LYS A 321 13.55 -18.40 -4.24
N GLU A 322 14.70 -18.47 -3.58
CA GLU A 322 15.23 -19.69 -2.98
C GLU A 322 14.61 -19.91 -1.60
N THR A 323 14.57 -18.88 -0.77
CA THR A 323 14.00 -18.97 0.58
C THR A 323 12.48 -18.72 0.60
N GLY A 324 11.96 -17.98 -0.38
CA GLY A 324 10.56 -17.56 -0.41
C GLY A 324 10.26 -16.39 0.52
N GLU A 325 11.28 -15.65 0.94
CA GLU A 325 11.17 -14.59 1.93
C GLU A 325 11.08 -13.20 1.29
N TYR A 326 10.26 -12.35 1.90
CA TYR A 326 10.22 -10.93 1.57
C TYR A 326 11.40 -10.18 2.21
N ILE A 327 12.09 -9.37 1.41
CA ILE A 327 13.26 -8.59 1.83
C ILE A 327 12.95 -7.11 1.64
N SER A 328 13.32 -6.28 2.61
CA SER A 328 13.26 -4.83 2.46
C SER A 328 14.45 -4.12 3.05
N TYR A 329 14.97 -3.15 2.30
CA TYR A 329 15.93 -2.16 2.74
C TYR A 329 15.24 -0.80 2.80
N LEU A 330 15.21 -0.21 3.98
CA LEU A 330 14.76 1.17 4.18
C LEU A 330 15.97 1.96 4.68
N PRO A 331 16.36 3.09 4.07
CA PRO A 331 17.50 3.86 4.51
C PRO A 331 17.26 4.51 5.89
N HIS A 332 18.34 4.94 6.54
CA HIS A 332 18.26 5.82 7.70
C HIS A 332 17.43 7.07 7.38
N ASN A 333 16.63 7.55 8.33
CA ASN A 333 15.69 8.67 8.18
C ASN A 333 14.56 8.46 7.16
N PHE A 334 14.34 7.26 6.63
CA PHE A 334 13.25 6.99 5.70
C PHE A 334 11.87 7.40 6.27
N LEU A 335 11.10 8.19 5.52
CA LEU A 335 9.76 8.63 5.92
C LEU A 335 8.74 7.47 5.85
N LEU A 336 8.49 6.83 7.00
CA LEU A 336 7.52 5.74 7.12
C LEU A 336 6.09 6.28 7.06
N GLN A 337 5.80 7.28 7.90
CA GLN A 337 4.48 7.82 8.11
C GLN A 337 4.49 9.34 8.16
N ARG A 338 3.42 9.94 7.63
CA ARG A 338 3.17 11.37 7.73
C ARG A 338 1.68 11.69 7.69
N ILE A 339 1.28 12.57 8.57
CA ILE A 339 -0.01 13.25 8.61
C ILE A 339 0.28 14.75 8.51
N CYS A 340 -0.60 15.48 7.83
CA CYS A 340 -0.53 16.92 7.67
C CYS A 340 -1.77 17.55 8.29
N TYR A 341 -1.56 18.48 9.21
CA TYR A 341 -2.61 19.25 9.86
C TYR A 341 -2.60 20.67 9.31
N THR A 342 -3.77 21.15 8.90
CA THR A 342 -4.01 22.58 8.66
C THR A 342 -4.62 23.14 9.93
N ILE A 343 -3.99 24.12 10.55
CA ILE A 343 -4.56 24.86 11.66
C ILE A 343 -5.14 26.14 11.05
N SER A 344 -6.47 26.26 11.10
CA SER A 344 -7.23 27.44 10.66
C SER A 344 -8.11 27.95 11.80
N SER A 345 -8.58 29.18 11.69
CA SER A 345 -9.55 29.72 12.66
C SER A 345 -10.90 29.00 12.57
N GLU A 346 -11.67 28.96 13.66
CA GLU A 346 -13.01 28.33 13.71
C GLU A 346 -13.97 28.89 12.65
N HIS A 347 -13.81 30.17 12.27
CA HIS A 347 -14.66 30.86 11.31
C HIS A 347 -14.42 30.38 9.86
N GLU A 348 -13.17 30.15 9.46
CA GLU A 348 -12.81 29.62 8.13
C GLU A 348 -13.20 28.14 7.97
N PHE A 349 -13.29 27.40 9.08
CA PHE A 349 -13.63 25.98 9.09
C PHE A 349 -15.13 25.71 8.84
N GLN A 350 -16.01 26.67 9.14
CA GLN A 350 -17.46 26.52 8.98
C GLN A 350 -17.93 26.70 7.53
N GLU A 351 -17.31 27.60 6.76
CA GLU A 351 -17.65 27.78 5.33
C GLU A 351 -17.29 26.57 4.46
N PHE A 352 -16.28 25.80 4.88
CA PHE A 352 -15.86 24.56 4.20
C PHE A 352 -16.78 23.35 4.48
N LYS A 353 -17.70 23.47 5.46
CA LYS A 353 -18.64 22.42 5.88
C LYS A 353 -20.00 22.56 5.19
N GLN A 354 -20.03 22.38 3.87
CA GLN A 354 -21.29 22.01 3.22
C GLN A 354 -21.49 20.50 3.29
N TYR A 355 -22.36 20.08 4.21
CA TYR A 355 -22.73 18.69 4.40
C TYR A 355 -23.73 18.26 3.33
N ILE A 356 -23.36 17.30 2.50
CA ILE A 356 -24.33 16.42 1.83
C ILE A 356 -24.31 15.12 2.62
N ASN A 357 -25.47 14.72 3.17
CA ASN A 357 -25.64 13.43 3.84
C ASN A 357 -25.59 12.30 2.80
N LYS A 358 -24.40 12.02 2.26
CA LYS A 358 -24.17 10.96 1.28
C LYS A 358 -23.86 9.66 2.02
N GLN A 359 -24.68 8.65 1.76
CA GLN A 359 -24.38 7.31 2.20
C GLN A 359 -23.37 6.67 1.24
N TYR A 360 -22.26 6.18 1.79
CA TYR A 360 -21.23 5.47 1.04
C TYR A 360 -21.37 3.97 1.24
N LYS A 361 -21.01 3.19 0.22
CA LYS A 361 -20.80 1.76 0.35
C LYS A 361 -19.56 1.48 1.20
N GLU A 362 -19.62 0.40 1.95
CA GLU A 362 -18.50 -0.13 2.72
C GLU A 362 -18.12 -1.52 2.21
N LEU A 363 -16.92 -1.99 2.55
CA LEU A 363 -16.54 -3.36 2.26
C LEU A 363 -17.39 -4.31 3.11
N GLU A 364 -17.96 -5.33 2.48
CA GLU A 364 -18.60 -6.42 3.20
C GLU A 364 -17.58 -7.13 4.10
N PRO A 365 -17.95 -7.52 5.33
CA PRO A 365 -17.09 -8.29 6.22
C PRO A 365 -16.54 -9.54 5.52
N GLU A 366 -15.32 -9.91 5.85
CA GLU A 366 -14.72 -11.13 5.31
C GLU A 366 -15.47 -12.35 5.86
N GLN A 367 -15.84 -13.28 5.00
CA GLN A 367 -16.57 -14.51 5.32
C GLN A 367 -15.93 -15.68 4.58
N TRP A 368 -15.27 -16.58 5.32
CA TRP A 368 -14.66 -17.76 4.74
C TRP A 368 -15.66 -18.89 4.62
N LYS A 369 -15.48 -19.76 3.63
CA LYS A 369 -16.28 -20.97 3.51
C LYS A 369 -15.94 -21.88 4.68
N GLU A 370 -16.96 -22.35 5.37
CA GLU A 370 -16.85 -23.28 6.48
C GLU A 370 -16.03 -24.52 6.07
N GLY A 371 -14.97 -24.81 6.84
CA GLY A 371 -14.09 -25.95 6.62
C GLY A 371 -13.11 -25.83 5.44
N GLU A 372 -13.03 -24.66 4.78
CA GLU A 372 -12.03 -24.40 3.74
C GLU A 372 -10.66 -24.15 4.37
N LEU A 373 -9.71 -25.05 4.15
CA LEU A 373 -8.33 -24.90 4.60
C LEU A 373 -7.56 -24.04 3.60
N LYS A 374 -7.31 -22.78 3.98
CA LYS A 374 -6.59 -21.80 3.18
C LYS A 374 -5.09 -21.83 3.51
N GLU A 375 -4.26 -21.71 2.47
CA GLU A 375 -2.82 -21.61 2.62
C GLU A 375 -2.43 -20.24 3.19
N PHE A 376 -1.60 -20.28 4.22
CA PHE A 376 -0.85 -19.16 4.75
C PHE A 376 0.65 -19.54 4.64
N GLY A 377 1.52 -18.54 4.63
CA GLY A 377 2.96 -18.79 4.64
C GLY A 377 3.55 -18.53 6.01
N GLY A 378 4.86 -18.27 5.99
CA GLY A 378 5.59 -17.74 7.13
C GLY A 378 5.95 -18.80 8.15
N SER A 379 6.59 -18.31 9.21
CA SER A 379 7.18 -19.10 10.27
C SER A 379 6.88 -18.48 11.63
N SER A 380 6.85 -19.29 12.68
CA SER A 380 6.79 -18.82 14.06
C SER A 380 7.42 -19.86 14.97
N GLY A 381 8.56 -19.54 15.60
CA GLY A 381 9.32 -20.52 16.37
C GLY A 381 9.71 -21.73 15.51
N TYR A 382 9.29 -22.93 15.93
CA TYR A 382 9.61 -24.18 15.23
C TYR A 382 8.59 -24.61 14.18
N VAL A 383 7.59 -23.77 13.86
CA VAL A 383 6.57 -24.12 12.86
C VAL A 383 6.60 -23.22 11.64
N ARG A 384 6.25 -23.77 10.46
CA ARG A 384 6.18 -23.08 9.17
C ARG A 384 4.99 -23.53 8.32
N LYS A 385 4.83 -22.92 7.14
CA LYS A 385 3.81 -23.30 6.12
C LYS A 385 2.40 -23.38 6.71
N ASN A 386 2.03 -22.32 7.42
CA ASN A 386 0.79 -22.26 8.18
C ASN A 386 -0.44 -22.41 7.27
N HIS A 387 -1.50 -23.03 7.75
CA HIS A 387 -2.78 -23.07 7.06
C HIS A 387 -3.86 -22.66 8.03
N MET A 388 -4.91 -22.00 7.55
CA MET A 388 -6.01 -21.54 8.40
C MET A 388 -7.37 -21.93 7.83
N ALA A 389 -8.29 -22.26 8.72
CA ALA A 389 -9.69 -22.52 8.38
C ALA A 389 -10.63 -22.00 9.46
N HIS A 390 -11.88 -21.72 9.09
CA HIS A 390 -12.97 -21.52 10.04
C HIS A 390 -13.82 -22.79 10.16
N TYR A 391 -14.16 -23.18 11.39
CA TYR A 391 -15.01 -24.32 11.67
C TYR A 391 -15.84 -24.12 12.94
N LYS A 392 -17.17 -24.06 12.82
CA LYS A 392 -18.15 -23.96 13.91
C LYS A 392 -17.86 -22.82 14.88
N GLY A 393 -17.42 -21.67 14.35
CA GLY A 393 -17.04 -20.49 15.15
C GLY A 393 -15.60 -20.51 15.70
N TRP A 394 -14.81 -21.53 15.37
CA TRP A 394 -13.40 -21.62 15.70
C TRP A 394 -12.54 -21.22 14.50
N THR A 395 -11.38 -20.64 14.78
CA THR A 395 -10.27 -20.60 13.84
C THR A 395 -9.34 -21.77 14.14
N ILE A 396 -9.01 -22.55 13.12
CA ILE A 396 -8.05 -23.65 13.19
C ILE A 396 -6.79 -23.21 12.42
N VAL A 397 -5.63 -23.30 13.06
CA VAL A 397 -4.31 -23.18 12.43
C VAL A 397 -3.68 -24.57 12.36
N VAL A 398 -3.12 -24.90 11.21
CA VAL A 398 -2.38 -26.14 10.97
C VAL A 398 -0.99 -25.76 10.47
N SER A 399 0.06 -26.27 11.09
CA SER A 399 1.42 -25.85 10.78
C SER A 399 2.35 -27.06 10.70
N LEU A 400 3.36 -26.97 9.84
CA LEU A 400 4.40 -27.96 9.69
C LEU A 400 5.49 -27.71 10.74
N ASP A 401 5.83 -28.72 11.53
CA ASP A 401 6.96 -28.69 12.45
C ASP A 401 8.29 -28.75 11.70
N LEU A 402 9.30 -28.02 12.19
CA LEU A 402 10.62 -27.94 11.57
C LEU A 402 11.57 -29.06 11.99
N ILE A 403 11.27 -29.80 13.05
CA ILE A 403 12.18 -30.79 13.64
C ILE A 403 12.01 -32.16 12.96
N ASP A 404 10.76 -32.60 12.78
CA ASP A 404 10.43 -33.93 12.26
C ASP A 404 9.50 -33.90 11.02
N ASP A 405 9.20 -32.70 10.49
CA ASP A 405 8.39 -32.47 9.28
C ASP A 405 6.98 -33.10 9.35
N ASP A 406 6.39 -33.15 10.55
CA ASP A 406 5.00 -33.53 10.76
C ASP A 406 4.09 -32.32 11.08
N TRP A 407 2.78 -32.54 11.11
CA TRP A 407 1.77 -31.48 11.14
C TRP A 407 1.06 -31.39 12.47
N GLY A 408 1.20 -30.23 13.11
CA GLY A 408 0.49 -29.85 14.33
C GLY A 408 -0.75 -29.00 14.04
N SER A 409 -1.62 -28.85 15.05
CA SER A 409 -2.76 -27.94 14.93
C SER A 409 -3.15 -27.30 16.26
N ILE A 410 -3.56 -26.04 16.20
CA ILE A 410 -4.13 -25.28 17.31
C ILE A 410 -5.43 -24.61 16.87
N ALA A 411 -6.43 -24.54 17.74
CA ALA A 411 -7.69 -23.88 17.45
C ALA A 411 -8.08 -22.88 18.54
N LEU A 412 -8.70 -21.76 18.14
CA LEU A 412 -9.17 -20.70 19.02
C LEU A 412 -10.66 -20.46 18.78
N LYS A 413 -11.47 -20.35 19.84
CA LYS A 413 -12.92 -20.10 19.75
C LYS A 413 -13.22 -18.62 19.44
N LYS A 414 -12.72 -18.15 18.30
CA LYS A 414 -12.88 -16.83 17.71
C LYS A 414 -12.53 -16.92 16.22
N LEU A 415 -13.26 -16.20 15.37
CA LEU A 415 -12.92 -16.08 13.95
C LEU A 415 -11.81 -15.03 13.77
N CYS A 416 -10.64 -15.47 13.32
CA CYS A 416 -9.47 -14.68 13.01
C CYS A 416 -9.16 -14.83 11.52
N TYR A 417 -8.67 -13.78 10.86
CA TYR A 417 -8.50 -13.75 9.40
C TYR A 417 -7.03 -13.63 8.97
N SER A 418 -6.12 -13.77 9.93
CA SER A 418 -4.68 -13.82 9.75
C SER A 418 -4.00 -14.58 10.90
N VAL A 419 -2.80 -15.11 10.65
CA VAL A 419 -2.00 -15.80 11.68
C VAL A 419 -1.56 -14.80 12.75
N VAL A 420 -1.27 -13.55 12.36
CA VAL A 420 -0.93 -12.46 13.29
C VAL A 420 -2.10 -12.16 14.23
N GLU A 421 -3.33 -12.05 13.72
CA GLU A 421 -4.53 -11.85 14.54
C GLU A 421 -4.78 -13.03 15.46
N PHE A 422 -4.68 -14.25 14.93
CA PHE A 422 -4.82 -15.48 15.71
C PHE A 422 -3.85 -15.51 16.89
N THR A 423 -2.56 -15.28 16.64
CA THR A 423 -1.50 -15.34 17.66
C THR A 423 -1.75 -14.30 18.75
N LYS A 424 -2.06 -13.06 18.36
CA LYS A 424 -2.37 -11.96 19.29
C LYS A 424 -3.62 -12.22 20.13
N GLU A 425 -4.65 -12.84 19.57
CA GLU A 425 -5.88 -13.14 20.32
C GLU A 425 -5.73 -14.37 21.22
N ASN A 426 -4.95 -15.35 20.80
CA ASN A 426 -4.61 -16.52 21.61
C ASN A 426 -3.74 -16.13 22.83
N SER A 427 -2.73 -15.27 22.64
CA SER A 427 -1.84 -14.85 23.75
C SER A 427 -2.55 -14.06 24.84
N LYS A 428 -3.66 -13.38 24.53
CA LYS A 428 -4.50 -12.70 25.52
C LYS A 428 -5.22 -13.63 26.50
N GLY A 429 -5.32 -14.93 26.19
CA GLY A 429 -6.01 -15.92 27.03
C GLY A 429 -7.52 -15.69 27.22
N LYS A 430 -8.13 -14.77 26.47
CA LYS A 430 -9.55 -14.39 26.60
C LYS A 430 -10.50 -15.42 25.98
N TYR A 431 -10.01 -16.23 25.04
CA TYR A 431 -10.81 -17.19 24.29
C TYR A 431 -10.33 -18.61 24.59
N LYS A 432 -11.25 -19.58 24.48
CA LYS A 432 -10.90 -20.99 24.63
C LYS A 432 -9.99 -21.42 23.48
N SER A 433 -8.93 -22.14 23.82
CA SER A 433 -7.93 -22.66 22.89
C SER A 433 -7.83 -24.19 23.04
N LEU A 434 -7.64 -24.89 21.92
CA LEU A 434 -7.42 -26.33 21.86
C LEU A 434 -6.13 -26.60 21.10
N LEU A 435 -5.26 -27.43 21.67
CA LEU A 435 -4.03 -27.90 21.03
C LEU A 435 -4.22 -29.35 20.60
N LEU A 436 -3.75 -29.74 19.41
CA LEU A 436 -3.68 -31.14 19.02
C LEU A 436 -2.47 -31.78 19.72
N ASN A 437 -2.69 -32.89 20.43
CA ASN A 437 -1.63 -33.51 21.23
C ASN A 437 -0.67 -34.34 20.38
N ASP A 438 -1.17 -34.92 19.29
CA ASP A 438 -0.39 -35.78 18.40
C ASP A 438 -0.28 -35.11 17.04
N PHE A 439 0.94 -35.00 16.54
CA PHE A 439 1.21 -34.55 15.19
C PHE A 439 0.81 -35.61 14.15
N ARG A 440 0.65 -35.18 12.89
CA ARG A 440 0.13 -36.00 11.79
C ARG A 440 1.02 -35.94 10.56
N SER A 441 0.99 -36.98 9.74
CA SER A 441 1.83 -37.06 8.53
C SER A 441 1.43 -36.02 7.49
N THR A 442 0.18 -35.55 7.50
CA THR A 442 -0.33 -34.56 6.55
C THR A 442 -1.13 -33.45 7.24
N LYS A 443 -1.17 -32.28 6.59
CA LYS A 443 -2.00 -31.15 7.05
C LYS A 443 -3.50 -31.49 7.06
N GLU A 444 -3.97 -32.30 6.11
CA GLU A 444 -5.37 -32.72 6.04
C GLU A 444 -5.76 -33.62 7.23
N GLU A 445 -4.86 -34.52 7.64
CA GLU A 445 -5.05 -35.35 8.83
C GLU A 445 -5.06 -34.51 10.12
N ALA A 446 -4.11 -33.58 10.28
CA ALA A 446 -4.06 -32.66 11.42
C ALA A 446 -5.34 -31.81 11.51
N PHE A 447 -5.79 -31.28 10.36
CA PHE A 447 -7.03 -30.54 10.26
C PHE A 447 -8.26 -31.38 10.60
N GLY A 448 -8.33 -32.61 10.07
CA GLY A 448 -9.39 -33.57 10.37
C GLY A 448 -9.49 -33.91 11.86
N ALA A 449 -8.33 -34.17 12.48
CA ALA A 449 -8.24 -34.48 13.90
C ALA A 449 -8.67 -33.30 14.78
N MET A 450 -8.27 -32.07 14.44
CA MET A 450 -8.70 -30.88 15.18
C MET A 450 -10.21 -30.63 15.06
N LYS A 451 -10.81 -30.83 13.88
CA LYS A 451 -12.27 -30.74 13.72
C LYS A 451 -13.00 -31.73 14.62
N LYS A 452 -12.52 -32.99 14.69
CA LYS A 452 -13.08 -34.01 15.59
C LYS A 452 -12.98 -33.57 17.06
N LYS A 453 -11.83 -33.04 17.48
CA LYS A 453 -11.61 -32.52 18.85
C LYS A 453 -12.56 -31.36 19.19
N ILE A 454 -12.83 -30.46 18.24
CA ILE A 454 -13.82 -29.38 18.40
C ILE A 454 -15.24 -29.93 18.56
N ASP A 455 -15.59 -30.95 17.79
CA ASP A 455 -16.91 -31.58 17.85
C ASP A 455 -17.14 -32.29 19.19
N GLU A 456 -16.13 -32.99 19.70
CA GLU A 456 -16.13 -33.64 21.02
C GLU A 456 -16.20 -32.60 22.15
N PHE A 457 -15.49 -31.47 22.03
CA PHE A 457 -15.55 -30.38 23.00
C PHE A 457 -16.97 -29.82 23.15
N LYS A 458 -17.71 -29.72 22.04
CA LYS A 458 -19.09 -29.20 22.03
C LYS A 458 -20.08 -30.10 22.77
N VAL A 459 -19.78 -31.39 22.93
CA VAL A 459 -20.62 -32.34 23.68
C VAL A 459 -20.45 -32.17 25.20
N LEU A 460 -19.34 -31.56 25.63
CA LEU A 460 -18.95 -31.45 27.04
C LEU A 460 -19.13 -30.04 27.64
N SER A 461 -19.48 -29.04 26.81
CA SER A 461 -19.67 -27.63 27.18
C SER A 461 -21.11 -27.18 26.99
#